data_AF-A0A5Q3RX94-F1
#
_entry.id   AF-A0A5Q3RX94-F1
#
_cell.length_a   1.000
_cell.length_b   1.000
_cell.length_c   1.000
_cell.angle_alpha   90.00
_cell.angle_beta   90.00
_cell.angle_gamma   90.00
#
_symmetry.space_group_name_H-M   'P 1'
#
loop_
_entity.id
_entity.type
_entity.pdbx_description
1 polymer ?
#
loop_
_entity_poly.entity_id
_entity_poly.type
_entity_poly.pdbx_seq_one_letter_code
_entity_poly.pdbx_strand_id
1 'polypeptide(L)'
;MNLEQLGKRDRHLQALLQQAQQWHRLDQEVKNILPANLRAHFQTACVENGKLVLLAANNMASSRLKMILPSLLPQLKLLHADIADVQVRVLPKPPKPERKNTLQLSDVALQSFEDTAAKLQEQHPKLAERLEQLAKKHYRQR
;
A
#
# COMPACT_ATOMS: atom_id res chain seq x y z
N MET A 1 19.94 -17.47 2.33
CA MET A 1 20.59 -17.36 3.65
C MET A 1 19.63 -17.88 4.71
N ASN A 2 20.07 -18.78 5.59
CA ASN A 2 19.18 -19.45 6.54
C ASN A 2 19.29 -18.76 7.93
N LEU A 3 18.36 -17.87 8.24
CA LEU A 3 18.36 -17.05 9.46
C LEU A 3 18.38 -17.91 10.74
N GLU A 4 17.78 -19.10 10.68
CA GLU A 4 17.74 -20.05 11.79
C GLU A 4 19.13 -20.62 12.14
N GLN A 5 20.01 -20.77 11.15
CA GLN A 5 21.38 -21.24 11.36
C GLN A 5 22.28 -20.14 11.96
N LEU A 6 22.02 -18.88 11.62
CA LEU A 6 22.71 -17.72 12.20
C LEU A 6 22.27 -17.49 13.65
N GLY A 7 20.98 -17.69 13.95
CA GLY A 7 20.45 -17.58 15.32
C GLY A 7 21.10 -18.54 16.31
N LYS A 8 21.54 -19.74 15.89
CA LYS A 8 22.23 -20.69 16.79
C LYS A 8 23.59 -20.19 17.29
N ARG A 9 24.21 -19.22 16.59
CA ARG A 9 25.52 -18.67 16.93
C ARG A 9 25.42 -17.40 17.79
N ASP A 10 24.26 -16.75 17.80
CA ASP A 10 24.04 -15.48 18.48
C ASP A 10 22.75 -15.53 19.31
N ARG A 11 22.91 -15.45 20.63
CA ARG A 11 21.79 -15.53 21.59
C ARG A 11 20.78 -14.40 21.41
N HIS A 12 21.22 -13.21 20.99
CA HIS A 12 20.35 -12.06 20.78
C HIS A 12 19.49 -12.30 19.53
N LEU A 13 20.10 -12.77 18.45
CA LEU A 13 19.36 -13.14 17.24
C LEU A 13 18.38 -14.30 17.51
N GLN A 14 18.78 -15.29 18.31
CA GLN A 14 17.89 -16.38 18.71
C GLN A 14 16.66 -15.86 19.48
N ALA A 15 16.86 -14.94 20.44
CA ALA A 15 15.76 -14.34 21.20
C ALA A 15 14.79 -13.57 20.29
N LEU A 16 15.30 -12.79 19.34
CA LEU A 16 14.48 -12.06 18.36
C LEU A 16 13.69 -13.02 17.46
N LEU A 17 14.31 -14.12 17.00
CA LEU A 17 13.62 -15.12 16.18
C LEU A 17 12.52 -15.85 16.96
N GLN A 18 12.76 -16.19 18.23
CA GLN A 18 11.73 -16.77 19.10
C GLN A 18 10.56 -15.82 19.29
N GLN A 19 10.83 -14.54 19.52
CA GLN A 19 9.79 -13.52 19.65
C GLN A 19 8.99 -13.35 18.35
N ALA A 20 9.66 -13.32 17.18
CA ALA A 20 9.00 -13.27 15.89
C ALA A 20 8.10 -14.49 15.63
N GLN A 21 8.55 -15.69 16.02
CA GLN A 21 7.74 -16.91 15.92
C GLN A 21 6.51 -16.87 16.84
N GLN A 22 6.63 -16.33 18.06
CA GLN A 22 5.49 -16.14 18.95
C GLN A 22 4.44 -15.21 18.32
N TRP A 23 4.86 -14.09 17.74
CA TRP A 23 3.96 -13.20 17.02
C TRP A 23 3.30 -13.87 15.81
N HIS A 24 4.04 -14.72 15.09
CA HIS A 24 3.47 -15.46 13.97
C HIS A 24 2.40 -16.48 14.42
N ARG A 25 2.61 -17.18 15.55
CA ARG A 25 1.61 -18.09 16.11
C ARG A 25 0.33 -17.34 16.48
N LEU A 26 0.47 -16.22 17.20
CA LEU A 26 -0.66 -15.36 17.55
C LEU A 26 -1.41 -14.86 16.31
N ASP A 27 -0.70 -14.45 15.26
CA ASP A 27 -1.30 -14.02 13.99
C ASP A 27 -2.14 -15.15 13.35
N GLN A 28 -1.65 -16.38 13.35
CA GLN A 28 -2.38 -17.54 12.81
C GLN A 28 -3.62 -17.87 13.65
N GLU A 29 -3.49 -17.84 14.96
CA GLU A 29 -4.60 -18.10 15.88
C GLU A 29 -5.73 -17.06 15.74
N VAL A 30 -5.36 -15.78 15.66
CA VAL A 30 -6.31 -14.69 15.39
C VAL A 30 -6.94 -14.86 14.01
N LYS A 31 -6.17 -15.26 12.99
CA LYS A 31 -6.72 -15.56 11.64
C LYS A 31 -7.72 -16.70 11.65
N ASN A 32 -7.56 -17.70 12.50
CA ASN A 32 -8.53 -18.80 12.59
C ASN A 32 -9.89 -18.35 13.13
N ILE A 33 -9.89 -17.39 14.05
CA ILE A 33 -11.12 -16.77 14.61
C ILE A 33 -11.79 -15.86 13.58
N LEU A 34 -11.00 -15.11 12.80
CA LEU A 34 -11.56 -14.18 11.82
C LEU A 34 -12.07 -14.88 10.55
N PRO A 35 -13.11 -14.30 9.91
CA PRO A 35 -13.69 -14.85 8.69
C PRO A 35 -12.69 -14.83 7.54
N ALA A 36 -12.76 -15.87 6.69
CA ALA A 36 -11.76 -16.17 5.66
C ALA A 36 -11.52 -15.02 4.66
N ASN A 37 -12.57 -14.24 4.36
CA ASN A 37 -12.51 -13.09 3.46
C ASN A 37 -11.62 -11.94 3.98
N LEU A 38 -11.37 -11.86 5.29
CA LEU A 38 -10.54 -10.82 5.89
C LEU A 38 -9.10 -11.28 6.13
N ARG A 39 -8.82 -12.58 6.22
CA ARG A 39 -7.49 -13.13 6.58
C ARG A 39 -6.32 -12.61 5.75
N ALA A 40 -6.55 -12.28 4.47
CA ALA A 40 -5.53 -11.73 3.58
C ALA A 40 -5.31 -10.21 3.73
N HIS A 41 -6.22 -9.52 4.41
CA HIS A 41 -6.26 -8.06 4.48
C HIS A 41 -5.91 -7.50 5.86
N PHE A 42 -5.46 -8.35 6.79
CA PHE A 42 -4.94 -7.93 8.08
C PHE A 42 -3.78 -8.78 8.56
N GLN A 43 -3.03 -8.24 9.52
CA GLN A 43 -1.98 -8.92 10.26
C GLN A 43 -2.03 -8.50 11.73
N THR A 44 -1.73 -9.40 12.65
CA THR A 44 -1.52 -9.07 14.06
C THR A 44 -0.13 -8.45 14.24
N ALA A 45 -0.06 -7.24 14.82
CA ALA A 45 1.21 -6.57 15.10
C ALA A 45 1.76 -6.95 16.48
N CYS A 46 0.98 -6.69 17.52
CA CYS A 46 1.40 -6.89 18.90
C CYS A 46 0.19 -6.91 19.84
N VAL A 47 0.43 -7.31 21.09
CA VAL A 47 -0.44 -7.05 22.23
C VAL A 47 0.27 -6.06 23.13
N GLU A 48 -0.28 -4.85 23.26
CA GLU A 48 0.31 -3.76 24.05
C GLU A 48 -0.72 -3.21 25.03
N ASN A 49 -0.38 -3.13 26.32
CA ASN A 49 -1.27 -2.59 27.38
C ASN A 49 -2.65 -3.26 27.39
N GLY A 50 -2.67 -4.57 27.16
CA GLY A 50 -3.89 -5.36 27.02
C GLY A 50 -4.71 -5.07 25.76
N LYS A 51 -4.12 -4.44 24.74
CA LYS A 51 -4.78 -4.18 23.46
C LYS A 51 -4.15 -4.99 22.36
N LEU A 52 -4.95 -5.78 21.66
CA LEU A 52 -4.53 -6.46 20.43
C LEU A 52 -4.48 -5.44 19.30
N VAL A 53 -3.30 -5.19 18.75
CA VAL A 53 -3.11 -4.27 17.63
C VAL A 53 -3.16 -5.07 16.32
N LEU A 54 -4.16 -4.77 15.49
CA LEU A 54 -4.32 -5.33 14.16
C LEU A 54 -3.99 -4.29 13.09
N LEU A 55 -3.18 -4.71 12.12
CA LEU A 55 -2.77 -3.93 10.97
C LEU A 55 -3.63 -4.29 9.77
N ALA A 56 -4.48 -3.37 9.34
CA ALA A 56 -5.30 -3.49 8.15
C ALA A 56 -4.54 -3.05 6.89
N ALA A 57 -4.65 -3.80 5.81
CA ALA A 57 -4.01 -3.50 4.53
C ALA A 57 -4.57 -2.22 3.85
N ASN A 58 -5.80 -1.82 4.19
CA ASN A 58 -6.46 -0.63 3.64
C ASN A 58 -7.63 -0.16 4.54
N ASN A 59 -8.19 1.01 4.23
CA ASN A 59 -9.30 1.60 4.99
C ASN A 59 -10.56 0.71 4.99
N MET A 60 -10.86 0.03 3.89
CA MET A 60 -12.02 -0.87 3.80
C MET A 60 -11.88 -2.04 4.78
N ALA A 61 -10.71 -2.68 4.81
CA ALA A 61 -10.40 -3.75 5.77
C ALA A 61 -10.47 -3.24 7.21
N SER A 62 -9.94 -2.04 7.48
CA SER A 62 -10.05 -1.41 8.81
C SER A 62 -11.50 -1.22 9.25
N SER A 63 -12.35 -0.67 8.40
CA SER A 63 -13.77 -0.46 8.74
C SER A 63 -14.48 -1.78 8.99
N ARG A 64 -14.26 -2.79 8.13
CA ARG A 64 -14.84 -4.13 8.31
C ARG A 64 -14.38 -4.78 9.62
N LEU A 65 -13.10 -4.70 9.95
CA LEU A 65 -12.56 -5.19 11.21
C LEU A 65 -13.22 -4.51 12.41
N LYS A 66 -13.27 -3.17 12.43
CA LYS A 66 -13.89 -2.42 13.52
C LYS A 66 -15.37 -2.79 13.76
N MET A 67 -16.08 -3.20 12.72
CA MET A 67 -17.47 -3.67 12.85
C MET A 67 -17.59 -5.07 13.47
N ILE A 68 -16.69 -6.00 13.13
CA ILE A 68 -16.80 -7.40 13.56
C ILE A 68 -16.02 -7.69 14.85
N LEU A 69 -14.99 -6.93 15.17
CA LEU A 69 -14.13 -7.19 16.33
C LEU A 69 -14.87 -7.12 17.66
N PRO A 70 -15.84 -6.20 17.89
CA PRO A 70 -16.58 -6.19 19.16
C PRO A 70 -17.32 -7.50 19.46
N SER A 71 -17.85 -8.19 18.44
CA SER A 71 -18.53 -9.47 18.62
C SER A 71 -17.57 -10.64 18.79
N LEU A 72 -16.33 -10.52 18.29
CA LEU A 72 -15.28 -11.54 18.40
C LEU A 72 -14.36 -11.34 19.63
N LEU A 73 -14.47 -10.21 20.32
CA LEU A 73 -13.66 -9.88 21.49
C LEU A 73 -13.70 -10.96 22.61
N PRO A 74 -14.85 -11.59 22.93
CA PRO A 74 -14.89 -12.70 23.89
C PRO A 74 -14.06 -13.91 23.44
N GLN A 75 -14.07 -14.24 22.14
CA GLN A 75 -13.28 -15.35 21.59
C GLN A 75 -11.78 -15.03 21.61
N LEU A 76 -11.42 -13.77 21.33
CA LEU A 76 -10.04 -13.29 21.41
C LEU A 76 -9.52 -13.33 22.87
N LYS A 77 -10.37 -13.02 23.86
CA LYS A 77 -10.05 -13.16 25.29
C LYS A 77 -9.80 -14.61 25.72
N LEU A 78 -10.53 -15.56 25.16
CA LEU A 78 -10.30 -16.99 25.41
C LEU A 78 -8.97 -17.47 24.82
N LEU A 79 -8.53 -16.87 23.70
CA LEU A 79 -7.26 -17.17 23.08
C LEU A 79 -6.08 -16.61 23.90
N HIS A 80 -6.19 -15.36 24.34
CA HIS A 80 -5.20 -14.69 25.16
C HIS A 80 -5.89 -13.83 26.22
N ALA A 81 -5.74 -14.22 27.49
CA ALA A 81 -6.37 -13.56 28.63
C ALA A 81 -5.97 -12.09 28.79
N ASP A 82 -4.79 -11.73 28.28
CA ASP A 82 -4.26 -10.35 28.34
C ASP A 82 -4.99 -9.39 27.39
N ILE A 83 -5.82 -9.88 26.45
CA ILE A 83 -6.52 -9.04 25.48
C ILE A 83 -7.78 -8.44 26.12
N ALA A 84 -7.70 -7.21 26.59
CA ALA A 84 -8.84 -6.43 27.08
C ALA A 84 -9.64 -5.75 25.94
N ASP A 85 -8.95 -5.28 24.89
CA ASP A 85 -9.51 -4.48 23.79
C ASP A 85 -8.76 -4.74 22.46
N VAL A 86 -9.31 -4.27 21.32
CA VAL A 86 -8.69 -4.42 20.00
C VAL A 86 -8.54 -3.08 19.29
N GLN A 87 -7.31 -2.74 18.91
CA GLN A 87 -7.00 -1.54 18.14
C GLN A 87 -6.71 -1.87 16.68
N VAL A 88 -7.36 -1.19 15.74
CA VAL A 88 -7.11 -1.37 14.30
C VAL A 88 -6.35 -0.16 13.75
N ARG A 89 -5.19 -0.41 13.14
CA ARG A 89 -4.35 0.59 12.45
C ARG A 89 -4.25 0.22 10.97
N VAL A 90 -4.13 1.21 10.09
CA VAL A 90 -4.01 0.97 8.64
C VAL A 90 -2.56 1.12 8.21
N LEU A 91 -2.05 0.19 7.40
CA LEU A 91 -0.73 0.33 6.81
C LEU A 91 -0.69 1.55 5.88
N PRO A 92 0.28 2.48 6.08
CA PRO A 92 0.48 3.55 5.12
C PRO A 92 0.88 2.94 3.78
N LYS A 93 0.14 3.28 2.73
CA LYS A 93 0.53 2.89 1.37
C LYS A 93 1.74 3.72 0.97
N PRO A 94 2.78 3.09 0.37
CA PRO A 94 3.87 3.86 -0.20
C PRO A 94 3.29 4.87 -1.22
N PRO A 95 3.85 6.09 -1.29
CA PRO A 95 3.40 7.08 -2.26
C PRO A 95 3.46 6.47 -3.65
N LYS A 96 2.38 6.64 -4.42
CA LYS A 96 2.37 6.18 -5.82
C LYS A 96 3.53 6.90 -6.54
N PRO A 97 4.35 6.18 -7.32
CA PRO A 97 5.37 6.83 -8.13
C PRO A 97 4.69 7.86 -9.02
N GLU A 98 5.26 9.05 -9.10
CA GLU A 98 4.77 10.10 -9.97
C GLU A 98 4.74 9.57 -11.40
N ARG A 99 3.60 9.71 -12.09
CA ARG A 99 3.48 9.33 -13.48
C ARG A 99 4.34 10.27 -14.31
N LYS A 100 5.58 9.86 -14.59
CA LYS A 100 6.44 10.57 -15.54
C LYS A 100 5.85 10.37 -16.93
N ASN A 101 5.54 11.48 -17.62
CA ASN A 101 5.11 11.42 -19.01
C ASN A 101 6.31 10.96 -19.86
N THR A 102 6.24 9.75 -20.40
CA THR A 102 7.26 9.16 -21.26
C THR A 102 6.96 9.35 -22.75
N LEU A 103 5.97 10.17 -23.11
CA LEU A 103 5.65 10.44 -24.49
C LEU A 103 6.80 11.20 -25.15
N GLN A 104 7.50 10.49 -26.02
CA GLN A 104 8.49 11.04 -26.94
C GLN A 104 7.80 11.20 -28.30
N LEU A 105 7.70 12.43 -28.78
CA LEU A 105 7.19 12.71 -30.12
C LEU A 105 8.34 12.65 -31.11
N SER A 106 8.12 12.00 -32.25
CA SER A 106 9.07 12.03 -33.36
C SER A 106 9.10 13.43 -34.00
N ASP A 107 10.19 13.73 -34.69
CA ASP A 107 10.33 14.99 -35.45
C ASP A 107 9.19 15.17 -36.46
N VAL A 108 8.78 14.09 -37.13
CA VAL A 108 7.65 14.10 -38.07
C VAL A 108 6.33 14.47 -37.38
N ALA A 109 6.11 13.97 -36.16
CA ALA A 109 4.90 14.30 -35.40
C ALA A 109 4.90 15.76 -34.93
N LEU A 110 6.06 16.31 -34.54
CA LEU A 110 6.20 17.72 -34.17
C LEU A 110 5.95 18.64 -35.37
N GLN A 111 6.54 18.33 -36.53
CA GLN A 111 6.29 19.05 -37.78
C GLN A 111 4.80 19.03 -38.14
N SER A 112 4.16 17.86 -38.02
CA SER A 112 2.72 17.71 -38.29
C SER A 112 1.87 18.59 -37.37
N PHE A 113 2.26 18.77 -36.11
CA PHE A 113 1.55 19.67 -35.18
C PHE A 113 1.71 21.14 -35.56
N GLU A 114 2.89 21.56 -36.03
CA GLU A 114 3.13 22.92 -36.52
C GLU A 114 2.36 23.22 -37.80
N ASP A 115 2.40 22.31 -38.78
CA ASP A 115 1.66 22.43 -40.04
C ASP A 115 0.15 22.48 -39.81
N THR A 116 -0.34 21.71 -38.84
CA THR A 116 -1.76 21.68 -38.47
C THR A 116 -2.16 22.95 -37.73
N ALA A 117 -1.29 23.50 -36.88
CA ALA A 117 -1.52 24.78 -36.21
C ALA A 117 -1.64 25.92 -37.24
N ALA A 118 -0.75 25.97 -38.24
CA ALA A 118 -0.77 26.97 -39.30
C ALA A 118 -2.08 26.94 -40.12
N LYS A 119 -2.58 25.74 -40.47
CA LYS A 119 -3.84 25.57 -41.21
C LYS A 119 -5.08 25.93 -40.39
N LEU A 120 -5.03 25.74 -39.07
CA LEU A 120 -6.15 26.00 -38.18
C LEU A 120 -6.19 27.44 -37.65
N GLN A 121 -5.18 28.26 -37.95
CA GLN A 121 -5.07 29.63 -37.46
C GLN A 121 -6.29 30.50 -37.83
N GLU A 122 -6.83 30.32 -39.04
CA GLU A 122 -7.96 31.11 -39.55
C GLU A 122 -9.31 30.66 -38.96
N GLN A 123 -9.48 29.37 -38.68
CA GLN A 123 -10.76 28.79 -38.26
C GLN A 123 -10.87 28.64 -36.72
N HIS A 124 -9.76 28.32 -36.05
CA HIS A 124 -9.73 28.00 -34.62
C HIS A 124 -8.43 28.49 -33.96
N PRO A 125 -8.27 29.81 -33.72
CA PRO A 125 -7.01 30.39 -33.23
C PRO A 125 -6.57 29.85 -31.85
N LYS A 126 -7.53 29.58 -30.95
CA LYS A 126 -7.25 28.99 -29.63
C LYS A 126 -6.69 27.57 -29.73
N LEU A 127 -7.08 26.81 -30.75
CA LEU A 127 -6.59 25.44 -30.94
C LEU A 127 -5.20 25.46 -31.57
N ALA A 128 -4.99 26.33 -32.56
CA ALA A 128 -3.68 26.54 -33.18
C ALA A 128 -2.61 26.91 -32.14
N GLU A 129 -2.90 27.87 -31.26
CA GLU A 129 -1.98 28.28 -30.19
C GLU A 129 -1.60 27.11 -29.25
N ARG A 130 -2.56 26.23 -28.93
CA ARG A 130 -2.31 25.08 -28.06
C ARG A 130 -1.46 24.00 -28.73
N LEU A 131 -1.64 23.80 -30.03
CA LEU A 131 -0.82 22.88 -30.83
C LEU A 131 0.62 23.38 -30.95
N GLU A 132 0.83 24.68 -31.17
CA GLU A 132 2.17 25.27 -31.15
C GLU A 132 2.84 25.14 -29.79
N GLN A 133 2.12 25.44 -28.70
CA GLN A 133 2.65 25.29 -27.34
C GLN A 133 3.03 23.84 -27.02
N LEU A 134 2.26 22.88 -27.53
CA LEU A 134 2.56 21.45 -27.38
C LEU A 134 3.84 21.06 -28.13
N ALA A 135 3.99 21.47 -29.40
CA ALA A 135 5.20 21.22 -30.18
C ALA A 135 6.43 21.85 -29.51
N LYS A 136 6.36 23.14 -29.14
CA LYS A 136 7.43 23.89 -28.44
C LYS A 136 7.84 23.23 -27.12
N LYS A 137 6.87 22.71 -26.35
CA LYS A 137 7.14 22.04 -25.07
C LYS A 137 7.92 20.73 -25.27
N HIS A 138 7.59 19.97 -26.30
CA HIS A 138 8.26 18.69 -26.58
C HIS A 138 9.63 18.86 -27.25
N TYR A 139 9.89 19.96 -27.99
CA TYR A 139 11.25 20.31 -28.41
C TYR A 139 12.20 20.60 -27.23
N ARG A 140 11.71 21.26 -26.16
CA ARG A 140 12.52 21.61 -24.97
C ARG A 140 12.80 20.44 -24.04
N GLN A 141 12.07 19.33 -24.18
CA GLN A 141 12.21 18.14 -23.33
C GLN A 141 13.15 17.08 -23.95
N ARG A 142 13.74 17.39 -25.11
CA ARG A 142 14.74 16.59 -25.80
C ARG A 142 16.14 17.13 -25.48
#